data_AF-A0A2V9MHV0-F1
#
_entry.id   AF-A0A2V9MHV0-F1
#
_cell.length_a   1.000
_cell.length_b   1.000
_cell.length_c   1.000
_cell.angle_alpha   90.00
_cell.angle_beta   90.00
_cell.angle_gamma   90.00
#
_symmetry.space_group_name_H-M   'P 1'
#
loop_
_entity.id
_entity.type
_entity.pdbx_description
1 polymer ?
#
loop_
_entity_poly.entity_id
_entity_poly.type
_entity_poly.pdbx_seq_one_letter_code
_entity_poly.pdbx_strand_id
1 'polypeptide(L)' 'MPLSSLRERFHELPRGKKLAAHCAGGYRSSIAASLLQQQGVTDMVDLIGGLSAWEAVKLKIIAT' A
#
# COMPACT_ATOMS: atom_id res chain seq x y z
N MET A 1 -3.87 3.19 5.33
CA MET A 1 -5.12 3.85 4.89
C MET A 1 -5.92 2.86 4.05
N PRO A 2 -7.24 2.67 4.27
CA PRO A 2 -8.08 1.82 3.43
C PRO A 2 -8.21 2.35 1.99
N LEU A 3 -8.31 1.44 1.00
CA LEU A 3 -8.45 1.81 -0.41
C LEU A 3 -9.71 2.66 -0.67
N SER A 4 -10.83 2.34 0.00
CA SER A 4 -12.11 3.03 -0.20
C SER A 4 -12.09 4.51 0.16
N SER A 5 -11.18 4.93 1.04
CA SER A 5 -11.02 6.34 1.46
C SER A 5 -9.79 7.01 0.86
N LEU A 6 -9.01 6.29 0.05
CA LEU A 6 -7.72 6.76 -0.44
C LEU A 6 -7.86 7.94 -1.38
N ARG A 7 -8.89 7.93 -2.23
CA ARG A 7 -9.13 8.97 -3.24
C ARG A 7 -9.38 10.33 -2.60
N GLU A 8 -10.10 10.37 -1.48
CA GLU A 8 -10.44 11.60 -0.79
C GLU A 8 -9.31 12.07 0.14
N ARG A 9 -8.53 11.12 0.68
CA ARG A 9 -7.59 11.38 1.79
C ARG A 9 -6.11 11.25 1.42
N PHE A 10 -5.76 11.06 0.14
CA PHE A 10 -4.36 10.89 -0.26
C PHE A 10 -3.44 12.04 0.16
N HIS A 11 -3.98 13.25 0.36
CA HIS A 11 -3.24 14.42 0.82
C HIS A 11 -2.72 14.30 2.27
N GLU A 12 -3.25 13.36 3.06
CA GLU A 12 -2.77 13.04 4.41
C GLU A 12 -1.50 12.18 4.40
N LEU A 13 -1.10 11.63 3.25
CA LEU A 13 0.08 10.78 3.14
C LEU A 13 1.36 11.61 3.37
N PRO A 14 2.36 11.05 4.09
CA PRO A 14 3.60 11.76 4.37
C PRO A 14 4.34 12.06 3.07
N ARG A 15 4.76 13.31 2.91
CA ARG A 15 5.56 13.75 1.76
C ARG A 15 7.05 13.48 2.00
N GLY A 16 7.79 13.23 0.92
CA GLY A 16 9.24 13.02 0.97
C GLY A 16 9.69 11.71 1.62
N LYS A 17 8.77 10.76 1.81
CA LYS A 17 9.08 9.41 2.28
C LYS A 17 8.61 8.38 1.27
N LYS A 18 9.39 7.32 1.13
CA LYS A 18 8.99 6.15 0.35
C LYS A 18 7.76 5.49 0.97
N LEU A 19 6.72 5.32 0.17
CA LEU A 19 5.48 4.66 0.60
C LEU A 19 5.49 3.17 0.24
N ALA A 20 4.88 2.34 1.08
CA ALA A 20 4.59 0.94 0.77
C ALA A 20 3.09 0.71 0.84
N ALA A 21 2.49 0.22 -0.25
CA ALA A 21 1.10 -0.19 -0.29
C ALA A 21 1.00 -1.71 -0.08
N HIS A 22 0.03 -2.15 0.71
CA HIS A 22 -0.26 -3.57 0.90
C HIS A 22 -1.75 -3.79 1.13
N CYS A 23 -2.20 -5.02 0.90
CA CYS A 23 -3.49 -5.52 1.36
C CYS A 23 -3.36 -7.00 1.72
N ALA A 24 -4.45 -7.76 1.82
CA ALA A 24 -4.38 -9.19 2.11
C ALA A 24 -3.60 -9.98 1.03
N GLY A 25 -3.96 -9.82 -0.25
CA GLY A 25 -3.41 -10.63 -1.36
C GLY A 25 -2.81 -9.86 -2.54
N GLY A 26 -2.62 -8.54 -2.42
CA GLY A 26 -2.01 -7.69 -3.46
C GLY A 26 -3.00 -6.95 -4.39
N TYR A 27 -4.22 -7.45 -4.62
CA TYR A 27 -5.15 -6.83 -5.58
C TYR A 27 -5.57 -5.38 -5.25
N ARG A 28 -5.85 -5.08 -3.98
CA ARG A 28 -6.26 -3.71 -3.59
C ARG A 28 -5.08 -2.75 -3.54
N SER A 29 -3.89 -3.25 -3.23
CA SER A 29 -2.69 -2.41 -3.14
C SER A 29 -2.16 -2.03 -4.53
N SER A 30 -2.35 -2.88 -5.55
CA SER A 30 -2.05 -2.50 -6.92
C SER A 30 -2.97 -1.39 -7.44
N ILE A 31 -4.27 -1.43 -7.09
CA ILE A 31 -5.21 -0.33 -7.38
C ILE A 31 -4.78 0.94 -6.64
N ALA A 32 -4.43 0.83 -5.35
CA ALA A 32 -3.93 1.97 -4.57
C ALA A 32 -2.68 2.59 -5.20
N ALA A 33 -1.74 1.77 -5.66
CA ALA A 33 -0.51 2.23 -6.32
C ALA A 33 -0.81 2.98 -7.61
N SER A 34 -1.71 2.47 -8.45
CA SER A 34 -2.14 3.16 -9.67
C SER A 34 -2.78 4.53 -9.37
N LEU A 35 -3.68 4.59 -8.37
CA LEU A 35 -4.29 5.85 -7.95
C LEU A 35 -3.26 6.86 -7.44
N LEU A 36 -2.28 6.41 -6.65
CA LEU A 36 -1.24 7.29 -6.09
C LEU A 36 -0.26 7.77 -7.17
N GLN A 37 0.10 6.92 -8.13
CA GLN A 37 0.89 7.33 -9.29
C GLN A 37 0.17 8.40 -10.11
N GLN A 38 -1.16 8.27 -10.31
CA GLN A 38 -1.96 9.32 -10.97
C GLN A 38 -1.96 10.66 -10.20
N GLN A 39 -1.77 10.63 -8.88
CA GLN A 39 -1.61 11.83 -8.05
C GLN A 39 -0.15 12.32 -7.95
N GLY A 40 0.78 11.74 -8.73
CA GLY A 40 2.18 12.14 -8.77
C GLY A 40 3.06 11.54 -7.67
N VAL A 41 2.58 10.53 -6.94
CA VAL A 41 3.41 9.78 -5.99
C VAL A 41 4.28 8.80 -6.76
N THR A 42 5.57 9.08 -6.84
CA THR A 42 6.54 8.29 -7.62
C THR A 42 7.45 7.42 -6.76
N ASP A 43 7.73 7.82 -5.52
CA ASP A 43 8.55 7.04 -4.58
C ASP A 43 7.69 6.09 -3.75
N MET A 44 7.29 4.97 -4.37
CA MET A 44 6.52 3.94 -3.67
C MET A 44 6.79 2.52 -4.17
N VAL A 45 6.38 1.54 -3.37
CA VAL A 45 6.37 0.11 -3.70
C VAL A 45 5.03 -0.52 -3.37
N ASP A 46 4.62 -1.50 -4.16
CA ASP A 46 3.50 -2.40 -3.86
C ASP A 46 4.04 -3.74 -3.34
N LEU A 47 3.51 -4.23 -2.23
CA LEU A 47 3.83 -5.54 -1.71
C LEU A 47 3.06 -6.61 -2.50
N ILE A 48 3.72 -7.16 -3.53
CA ILE A 48 3.17 -8.24 -4.35
C ILE A 48 2.76 -9.43 -3.49
N GLY A 49 1.54 -9.93 -3.70
CA GLY A 49 0.95 -11.02 -2.92
C GLY A 49 0.44 -10.61 -1.53
N GLY A 50 0.63 -9.35 -1.13
CA GLY A 50 0.11 -8.78 0.11
C GLY A 50 0.66 -9.43 1.38
N LEU A 51 -0.11 -9.29 2.47
CA LEU A 51 0.22 -9.91 3.76
C LEU A 51 0.28 -11.44 3.67
N SER A 52 -0.51 -12.08 2.80
CA SER A 52 -0.42 -13.53 2.60
C SER A 52 0.96 -13.97 2.11
N ALA A 53 1.60 -13.22 1.20
CA ALA A 53 2.97 -13.51 0.79
C ALA A 53 3.99 -13.26 1.91
N TRP A 54 3.77 -12.21 2.71
CA TRP A 54 4.60 -11.90 3.89
C TRP A 54 4.53 -13.02 4.95
N GLU A 55 3.33 -13.55 5.20
CA GLU A 55 3.07 -14.70 6.07
C GLU A 55 3.73 -15.97 5.54
N ALA A 56 3.64 -16.23 4.24
CA ALA A 56 4.19 -17.42 3.61
C ALA A 56 5.72 -17.54 3.80
N VAL A 57 6.43 -16.40 3.88
CA VAL A 57 7.87 -16.35 4.17
C VAL A 57 8.20 -16.19 5.66
N LYS A 58 7.20 -16.32 6.54
CA LYS A 58 7.33 -16.29 8.01
C LYS A 58 7.98 -15.01 8.54
N LEU A 59 7.73 -13.89 7.88
CA LEU A 59 8.16 -12.59 8.39
C LEU A 59 7.26 -12.16 9.56
N LYS A 60 7.83 -11.35 10.46
CA LYS A 60 7.14 -10.89 11.67
C LYS A 60 5.90 -10.09 11.31
N ILE A 61 4.78 -10.41 11.96
CA ILE A 61 3.53 -9.64 11.89
C ILE A 61 3.19 -9.21 13.31
N ILE A 62 2.80 -7.95 13.44
CA ILE A 62 2.29 -7.39 14.67
C ILE A 62 0.84 -7.01 14.39
N ALA A 63 -0.10 -7.83 14.86
CA ALA A 63 -1.50 -7.44 14.92
C ALA A 63 -1.70 -6.64 16.20
N THR A 64 -2.20 -5.42 16.05
CA THR A 64 -2.57 -4.52 17.18
C THR A 64 -4.08 -4.48 17.28
#